data_AF-A0A7R7I423-F1
#
_entry.id   AF-A0A7R7I423-F1
#
_cell.length_a   1.000
_cell.length_b   1.000
_cell.length_c   1.000
_cell.angle_alpha   90.00
_cell.angle_beta   90.00
_cell.angle_gamma   90.00
#
_symmetry.space_group_name_H-M   'P 1'
#
loop_
_entity.id
_entity.type
_entity.pdbx_description
1 polymer ?
#
loop_
_entity_poly.entity_id
_entity_poly.type
_entity_poly.pdbx_seq_one_letter_code
_entity_poly.pdbx_strand_id
1 'polypeptide(L)'
;MSNVASFDEFENDLQIDAHSRGLPRVILEGPTDLWLFRDVWFTNYLAKFEFMTANRLMEAEGCTAVPLAVEKSWHENIPAFGILDRDVYFRRKKWDALYEREETRFRAFEADDKLFVSEFWEIEAHLILPEMLQGWVIGCSRDPIEFGHLATQAVGRSLDECEVLFEAAPYLAAMHFDGKAAKETFGELPLEQVREICANRIERLSDPAKEQARLVAQLVNAVRDEAPDNAALRLRYYLKFIDTKRLLDRLRAALRLHPSRDNHNVLAAFMHQKAEEPAEFARHLELLVRRLEAI
;
A
#
# COMPACT_ATOMS: atom_id res chain seq x y z
N MET A 1 24.77 1.65 36.21
CA MET A 1 23.41 1.27 36.65
C MET A 1 23.21 -0.17 36.22
N SER A 2 22.71 -1.01 37.12
CA SER A 2 22.57 -2.46 36.93
C SER A 2 21.34 -2.76 36.08
N ASN A 3 21.51 -2.91 34.76
CA ASN A 3 20.44 -3.27 33.81
C ASN A 3 20.14 -4.77 33.86
N VAL A 4 19.57 -5.24 34.95
CA VAL A 4 18.96 -6.57 34.99
C VAL A 4 17.51 -6.37 35.42
N ALA A 5 16.65 -6.14 34.42
CA ALA A 5 15.19 -6.28 34.60
C ALA A 5 14.90 -7.75 34.96
N SER A 6 14.02 -7.97 35.93
CA SER A 6 13.63 -9.34 36.31
C SER A 6 12.76 -9.93 35.20
N PHE A 7 12.88 -11.23 34.93
CA PHE A 7 11.98 -11.92 33.97
C PHE A 7 10.50 -11.81 34.38
N ASP A 8 10.21 -11.56 35.66
CA ASP A 8 8.87 -11.34 36.19
C ASP A 8 8.24 -9.99 35.78
N GLU A 9 9.01 -9.08 35.17
CA GLU A 9 8.54 -7.76 34.71
C GLU A 9 7.99 -7.80 33.27
N PHE A 10 8.11 -8.94 32.58
CA PHE A 10 7.68 -9.10 31.20
C PHE A 10 6.41 -9.97 31.12
N GLU A 11 5.43 -9.53 30.34
CA GLU A 11 4.16 -10.22 30.14
C GLU A 11 4.28 -11.43 29.20
N ASN A 12 5.33 -11.49 28.36
CA ASN A 12 5.55 -12.58 27.41
C ASN A 12 6.99 -12.68 26.88
N ASP A 13 7.29 -13.81 26.22
CA ASP A 13 8.59 -14.11 25.61
C ASP A 13 8.99 -13.12 24.49
N LEU A 14 8.03 -12.49 23.80
CA LEU A 14 8.31 -11.49 22.76
C LEU A 14 8.87 -10.19 23.36
N GLN A 15 8.39 -9.79 24.54
CA GLN A 15 8.95 -8.64 25.28
C GLN A 15 10.36 -8.95 25.78
N ILE A 16 10.61 -10.18 26.24
CA ILE A 16 11.94 -10.64 26.67
C ILE A 16 12.92 -10.63 25.49
N ASP A 17 12.56 -11.20 24.35
CA ASP A 17 13.42 -11.25 23.16
C ASP A 17 13.71 -9.82 22.64
N ALA A 18 12.70 -8.97 22.55
CA ALA A 18 12.88 -7.58 22.10
C ALA A 18 13.74 -6.75 23.09
N HIS A 19 13.51 -6.87 24.39
CA HIS A 19 14.33 -6.20 25.41
C HIS A 19 15.77 -6.74 25.42
N SER A 20 15.97 -8.03 25.16
CA SER A 20 17.30 -8.65 25.08
C SER A 20 18.09 -8.23 23.84
N ARG A 21 17.41 -7.97 22.72
CA ARG A 21 18.02 -7.48 21.47
C ARG A 21 18.23 -5.98 21.46
N GLY A 22 17.40 -5.23 22.20
CA GLY A 22 17.46 -3.77 22.28
C GLY A 22 17.22 -3.07 20.94
N LEU A 23 16.59 -3.73 19.97
CA LEU A 23 16.34 -3.17 18.65
C LEU A 23 15.00 -2.41 18.64
N PRO A 24 14.95 -1.22 18.01
CA PRO A 24 13.69 -0.53 17.72
C PRO A 24 12.82 -1.36 16.77
N ARG A 25 11.49 -1.30 16.95
CA ARG A 25 10.52 -2.02 16.15
C ARG A 25 10.03 -1.20 14.96
N VAL A 26 9.91 -1.84 13.80
CA VAL A 26 9.14 -1.35 12.65
C VAL A 26 7.91 -2.23 12.50
N ILE A 27 6.74 -1.64 12.73
CA ILE A 27 5.45 -2.33 12.82
C ILE A 27 4.68 -2.12 11.51
N LEU A 28 4.26 -3.23 10.90
CA LEU A 28 3.59 -3.30 9.60
C LEU A 28 2.17 -3.86 9.76
N GLU A 29 1.27 -3.60 8.80
CA GLU A 29 -0.14 -4.02 8.86
C GLU A 29 -0.26 -5.54 8.71
N GLY A 30 0.32 -6.11 7.64
CA GLY A 30 0.10 -7.50 7.25
C GLY A 30 1.34 -8.39 7.17
N PRO A 31 1.15 -9.73 7.12
CA PRO A 31 2.24 -10.67 6.87
C PRO A 31 2.96 -10.47 5.53
N THR A 32 2.25 -10.02 4.50
CA THR A 32 2.84 -9.71 3.18
C THR A 32 3.84 -8.56 3.30
N ASP A 33 3.47 -7.47 3.96
CA ASP A 33 4.36 -6.33 4.20
C ASP A 33 5.58 -6.75 5.00
N LEU A 34 5.37 -7.54 6.08
CA LEU A 34 6.47 -8.05 6.88
C LEU A 34 7.46 -8.86 6.04
N TRP A 35 6.95 -9.77 5.20
CA TRP A 35 7.80 -10.55 4.31
C TRP A 35 8.55 -9.66 3.31
N LEU A 36 7.87 -8.68 2.69
CA LEU A 36 8.51 -7.73 1.77
C LEU A 36 9.63 -6.94 2.45
N PHE A 37 9.38 -6.38 3.63
CA PHE A 37 10.38 -5.60 4.35
C PHE A 37 11.54 -6.47 4.86
N ARG A 38 11.22 -7.56 5.56
CA ARG A 38 12.20 -8.36 6.29
C ARG A 38 13.03 -9.26 5.37
N ASP A 39 12.38 -9.90 4.40
CA ASP A 39 12.96 -11.00 3.64
C ASP A 39 13.34 -10.59 2.20
N VAL A 40 12.81 -9.47 1.70
CA VAL A 40 13.03 -9.04 0.31
C VAL A 40 13.81 -7.74 0.22
N TRP A 41 13.28 -6.64 0.77
CA TRP A 41 13.80 -5.29 0.53
C TRP A 41 14.89 -4.88 1.52
N PHE A 42 14.70 -5.09 2.82
CA PHE A 42 15.54 -4.46 3.86
C PHE A 42 16.29 -5.47 4.72
N THR A 43 16.82 -6.53 4.11
CA THR A 43 17.60 -7.58 4.79
C THR A 43 18.87 -7.03 5.48
N ASN A 44 19.45 -5.98 4.91
CA ASN A 44 20.55 -5.15 5.44
C ASN A 44 20.18 -4.35 6.71
N TYR A 45 18.89 -4.16 7.01
CA TYR A 45 18.41 -3.45 8.19
C TYR A 45 18.08 -4.35 9.39
N LEU A 46 18.20 -5.68 9.26
CA LEU A 46 17.87 -6.63 10.34
C LEU A 46 18.78 -6.51 11.58
N ALA A 47 19.96 -5.90 11.44
CA ALA A 47 20.83 -5.57 12.56
C ALA A 47 20.45 -4.25 13.26
N LYS A 48 19.53 -3.47 12.68
CA LYS A 48 19.14 -2.13 13.16
C LYS A 48 17.69 -2.08 13.63
N PHE A 49 16.81 -2.89 13.05
CA PHE A 49 15.39 -2.91 13.36
C PHE A 49 14.88 -4.33 13.56
N GLU A 50 13.89 -4.46 14.44
CA GLU A 50 12.99 -5.60 14.48
C GLU A 50 11.75 -5.31 13.61
N PHE A 51 11.62 -5.98 12.46
CA PHE A 51 10.39 -5.91 11.67
C PHE A 51 9.33 -6.88 12.21
N MET A 52 8.11 -6.39 12.43
CA MET A 52 7.01 -7.21 12.92
C MET A 52 5.64 -6.74 12.43
N THR A 53 4.64 -7.61 12.55
CA THR A 53 3.24 -7.27 12.27
C THR A 53 2.51 -6.81 13.52
N ALA A 54 1.56 -5.88 13.37
CA ALA A 54 0.74 -5.39 14.48
C ALA A 54 -0.02 -6.51 15.22
N ASN A 55 -0.48 -7.53 14.50
CA ASN A 55 -1.21 -8.67 15.07
C ASN A 55 -0.40 -9.55 16.03
N ARG A 56 0.94 -9.40 16.08
CA ARG A 56 1.77 -10.10 17.08
C ARG A 56 1.76 -9.42 18.44
N LEU A 57 1.46 -8.12 18.47
CA LEU A 57 1.45 -7.32 19.70
C LEU A 57 0.04 -7.11 20.24
N MET A 58 -0.96 -7.13 19.37
CA MET A 58 -2.33 -6.76 19.68
C MET A 58 -3.32 -7.67 18.94
N GLU A 59 -4.42 -8.06 19.58
CA GLU A 59 -5.58 -8.64 18.89
C GLU A 59 -6.40 -7.52 18.22
N ALA A 60 -5.82 -6.87 17.21
CA ALA A 60 -6.47 -5.83 16.41
C ALA A 60 -6.23 -6.10 14.92
N GLU A 61 -7.25 -5.89 14.09
CA GLU A 61 -7.18 -6.06 12.65
C GLU A 61 -7.33 -4.71 11.92
N GLY A 62 -6.66 -4.58 10.78
CA GLY A 62 -6.76 -3.44 9.87
C GLY A 62 -6.01 -2.18 10.31
N CYS A 63 -6.38 -1.04 9.72
CA CYS A 63 -5.63 0.22 9.77
C CYS A 63 -5.51 0.90 11.16
N THR A 64 -6.15 0.37 12.20
CA THR A 64 -6.00 0.84 13.59
C THR A 64 -5.03 -0.01 14.40
N ALA A 65 -4.65 -1.19 13.92
CA ALA A 65 -3.79 -2.10 14.65
C ALA A 65 -2.36 -1.56 14.79
N VAL A 66 -1.81 -0.97 13.73
CA VAL A 66 -0.43 -0.44 13.71
C VAL A 66 -0.25 0.70 14.73
N PRO A 67 -1.08 1.77 14.76
CA PRO A 67 -0.93 2.82 15.78
C PRO A 67 -0.99 2.30 17.21
N LEU A 68 -1.93 1.40 17.52
CA LEU A 68 -2.07 0.84 18.87
C LEU A 68 -0.87 -0.05 19.24
N ALA A 69 -0.33 -0.80 18.29
CA ALA A 69 0.86 -1.62 18.51
C ALA A 69 2.14 -0.78 18.71
N VAL A 70 2.24 0.38 18.04
CA VAL A 70 3.29 1.37 18.28
C VAL A 70 3.17 1.93 19.70
N GLU A 71 1.99 2.40 20.10
CA GLU A 71 1.75 2.91 21.46
C GLU A 71 2.08 1.87 22.52
N LYS A 72 1.65 0.61 22.32
CA LYS A 72 1.97 -0.49 23.22
C LYS A 72 3.47 -0.72 23.35
N SER A 73 4.21 -0.75 22.24
CA SER A 73 5.67 -0.94 22.30
C SER A 73 6.37 0.19 23.06
N TRP A 74 5.92 1.44 22.88
CA TRP A 74 6.43 2.57 23.65
C TRP A 74 6.10 2.47 25.15
N HIS A 75 4.93 1.97 25.52
CA HIS A 75 4.61 1.67 26.93
C HIS A 75 5.49 0.56 27.52
N GLU A 76 5.94 -0.38 26.69
CA GLU A 76 6.90 -1.44 27.03
C GLU A 76 8.37 -0.95 27.04
N ASN A 77 8.61 0.35 26.87
CA ASN A 77 9.94 0.98 26.71
C ASN A 77 10.75 0.45 25.53
N ILE A 78 10.07 0.02 24.45
CA ILE A 78 10.69 -0.42 23.21
C ILE A 78 10.37 0.62 22.13
N PRO A 79 11.36 1.38 21.62
CA PRO A 79 11.12 2.36 20.57
C PRO A 79 10.46 1.70 19.35
N ALA A 80 9.37 2.26 18.87
CA ALA A 80 8.62 1.67 17.76
C ALA A 80 8.11 2.72 16.78
N PHE A 81 8.05 2.32 15.52
CA PHE A 81 7.55 3.11 14.39
C PHE A 81 6.59 2.26 13.57
N GLY A 82 5.50 2.85 13.10
CA GLY A 82 4.50 2.19 12.28
C GLY A 82 4.57 2.63 10.83
N ILE A 83 4.43 1.69 9.90
CA ILE A 83 4.27 1.98 8.47
C ILE A 83 2.88 1.51 8.05
N LEU A 84 2.16 2.38 7.35
CA LEU A 84 0.76 2.22 6.95
C LEU A 84 0.60 2.37 5.43
N ASP A 85 -0.36 1.65 4.86
CA ASP A 85 -0.89 1.94 3.53
C ASP A 85 -1.61 3.28 3.50
N ARG A 86 -1.60 3.95 2.34
CA ARG A 86 -2.35 5.20 2.14
C ARG A 86 -3.86 5.00 2.16
N ASP A 87 -4.33 3.77 1.92
CA ASP A 87 -5.73 3.37 2.05
C ASP A 87 -6.34 3.67 3.44
N VAL A 88 -5.51 3.91 4.45
CA VAL A 88 -5.93 4.38 5.79
C VAL A 88 -6.79 5.64 5.70
N TYR A 89 -6.50 6.54 4.75
CA TYR A 89 -7.29 7.74 4.53
C TYR A 89 -8.64 7.42 3.88
N PHE A 90 -8.72 6.39 3.03
CA PHE A 90 -9.99 5.91 2.51
C PHE A 90 -10.89 5.40 3.65
N ARG A 91 -10.33 4.54 4.51
CA ARG A 91 -11.05 3.98 5.67
C ARG A 91 -11.54 5.08 6.61
N ARG A 92 -10.72 6.10 6.85
CA ARG A 92 -11.04 7.29 7.68
C ARG A 92 -11.90 8.34 6.98
N LYS A 93 -12.30 8.13 5.72
CA LYS A 93 -13.08 9.09 4.90
C LYS A 93 -12.39 10.46 4.79
N LYS A 94 -11.07 10.47 4.72
CA LYS A 94 -10.21 11.66 4.58
C LYS A 94 -9.78 11.83 3.12
N TRP A 95 -10.73 12.20 2.27
CA TRP A 95 -10.53 12.24 0.82
C TRP A 95 -9.45 13.20 0.37
N ASP A 96 -9.36 14.38 1.01
CA ASP A 96 -8.33 15.38 0.67
C ASP A 96 -6.91 14.84 0.89
N ALA A 97 -6.68 14.10 1.99
CA ALA A 97 -5.39 13.45 2.26
C ALA A 97 -5.15 12.27 1.30
N LEU A 98 -6.18 11.46 1.05
CA LEU A 98 -6.10 10.32 0.14
C LEU A 98 -5.70 10.74 -1.28
N TYR A 99 -6.20 11.88 -1.76
CA TYR A 99 -5.94 12.40 -3.11
C TYR A 99 -4.98 13.61 -3.13
N GLU A 100 -4.21 13.86 -2.06
CA GLU A 100 -3.18 14.91 -2.07
C GLU A 100 -2.03 14.52 -3.02
N ARG A 101 -1.74 15.41 -3.96
CA ARG A 101 -0.82 15.17 -5.09
C ARG A 101 0.58 15.64 -4.79
N GLU A 102 0.71 16.65 -3.93
CA GLU A 102 2.00 17.21 -3.55
C GLU A 102 2.56 16.52 -2.31
N GLU A 103 3.76 15.95 -2.41
CA GLU A 103 4.41 15.21 -1.33
C GLU A 103 4.53 16.02 -0.04
N THR A 104 4.92 17.30 -0.11
CA THR A 104 5.09 18.13 1.09
C THR A 104 3.77 18.33 1.84
N ARG A 105 2.67 18.57 1.11
CA ARG A 105 1.33 18.67 1.72
C ARG A 105 0.82 17.32 2.19
N PHE A 106 1.12 16.24 1.46
CA PHE A 106 0.77 14.89 1.87
C PHE A 106 1.40 14.55 3.23
N ARG A 107 2.70 14.79 3.40
CA ARG A 107 3.42 14.58 4.67
C ARG A 107 2.90 15.48 5.79
N ALA A 108 2.31 16.64 5.51
CA ALA A 108 1.70 17.49 6.53
C ALA A 108 0.45 16.86 7.19
N PHE A 109 -0.16 15.83 6.58
CA PHE A 109 -1.22 15.05 7.22
C PHE A 109 -0.71 14.03 8.26
N GLU A 110 0.60 13.75 8.28
CA GLU A 110 1.26 12.87 9.25
C GLU A 110 1.63 13.69 10.51
N ALA A 111 0.67 13.85 11.42
CA ALA A 111 0.88 14.60 12.67
C ALA A 111 1.70 13.84 13.73
N ASP A 112 1.87 12.53 13.56
CA ASP A 112 2.57 11.64 14.49
C ASP A 112 3.91 11.22 13.88
N ASP A 113 5.02 11.57 14.54
CA ASP A 113 6.37 11.30 14.07
C ASP A 113 6.77 9.81 14.18
N LYS A 114 5.91 8.99 14.81
CA LYS A 114 6.05 7.54 14.94
C LYS A 114 5.29 6.77 13.86
N LEU A 115 4.46 7.44 13.07
CA LEU A 115 3.67 6.81 12.02
C LEU A 115 4.06 7.37 10.66
N PHE A 116 4.25 6.47 9.71
CA PHE A 116 4.55 6.79 8.33
C PHE A 116 3.49 6.19 7.43
N VAL A 117 2.93 6.98 6.52
CA VAL A 117 1.97 6.51 5.52
C VAL A 117 2.68 6.43 4.17
N SER A 118 2.56 5.31 3.49
CA SER A 118 3.08 5.11 2.12
C SER A 118 2.56 6.20 1.17
N GLU A 119 3.39 6.64 0.22
CA GLU A 119 2.97 7.54 -0.86
C GLU A 119 2.04 6.84 -1.83
N PHE A 120 2.24 5.53 -2.01
CA PHE A 120 1.38 4.68 -2.81
C PHE A 120 0.16 4.21 -2.04
N TRP A 121 -0.92 3.93 -2.78
CA TRP A 121 -2.17 3.46 -2.21
C TRP A 121 -1.96 2.29 -1.23
N GLU A 122 -1.12 1.35 -1.66
CA GLU A 122 -0.66 0.17 -0.93
C GLU A 122 0.85 0.03 -1.07
N ILE A 123 1.51 -0.54 -0.06
CA ILE A 123 2.93 -0.87 -0.06
C ILE A 123 3.28 -1.73 -1.30
N GLU A 124 2.42 -2.69 -1.66
CA GLU A 124 2.62 -3.60 -2.79
C GLU A 124 2.63 -2.90 -4.15
N ALA A 125 2.20 -1.63 -4.25
CA ALA A 125 2.30 -0.86 -5.49
C ALA A 125 3.74 -0.72 -5.99
N HIS A 126 4.72 -0.79 -5.08
CA HIS A 126 6.14 -0.84 -5.44
C HIS A 126 6.52 -2.06 -6.29
N LEU A 127 5.75 -3.15 -6.21
CA LEU A 127 5.97 -4.37 -6.99
C LEU A 127 5.52 -4.21 -8.46
N ILE A 128 4.64 -3.27 -8.77
CA ILE A 128 4.08 -3.07 -10.12
C ILE A 128 4.49 -1.75 -10.77
N LEU A 129 5.64 -1.23 -10.37
CA LEU A 129 6.24 -0.08 -11.03
C LEU A 129 6.52 -0.38 -12.52
N PRO A 130 6.54 0.66 -13.39
CA PRO A 130 6.71 0.48 -14.84
C PRO A 130 7.88 -0.43 -15.24
N GLU A 131 9.02 -0.27 -14.55
CA GLU A 131 10.25 -1.05 -14.77
C GLU A 131 10.15 -2.54 -14.38
N MET A 132 9.12 -2.94 -13.63
CA MET A 132 8.86 -4.32 -13.21
C MET A 132 7.89 -5.04 -14.15
N LEU A 133 6.99 -4.30 -14.80
CA LEU A 133 5.88 -4.89 -15.55
C LEU A 133 6.32 -5.80 -16.68
N GLN A 134 7.36 -5.43 -17.44
CA GLN A 134 7.81 -6.26 -18.56
C GLN A 134 8.32 -7.63 -18.08
N GLY A 135 9.17 -7.63 -17.04
CA GLY A 135 9.70 -8.86 -16.45
C GLY A 135 8.58 -9.71 -15.85
N TRP A 136 7.61 -9.07 -15.20
CA TRP A 136 6.42 -9.74 -14.67
C TRP A 136 5.61 -10.43 -15.75
N VAL A 137 5.28 -9.74 -16.84
CA VAL A 137 4.47 -10.32 -17.93
C VAL A 137 5.19 -11.49 -18.57
N ILE A 138 6.48 -11.37 -18.86
CA ILE A 138 7.28 -12.48 -19.42
C ILE A 138 7.33 -13.65 -18.44
N GLY A 139 7.62 -13.36 -17.17
CA GLY A 139 7.77 -14.34 -16.10
C GLY A 139 6.46 -15.01 -15.69
N CYS A 140 5.30 -14.40 -15.93
CA CYS A 140 3.99 -14.94 -15.56
C CYS A 140 3.07 -15.27 -16.75
N SER A 141 3.57 -15.11 -17.98
CA SER A 141 2.81 -15.45 -19.19
C SER A 141 2.50 -16.94 -19.22
N ARG A 142 1.28 -17.28 -19.67
CA ARG A 142 0.87 -18.66 -19.93
C ARG A 142 1.62 -19.26 -21.13
N ASP A 143 1.94 -18.40 -22.11
CA ASP A 143 2.77 -18.72 -23.27
C ASP A 143 3.63 -17.48 -23.60
N PRO A 144 4.89 -17.44 -23.15
CA PRO A 144 5.78 -16.31 -23.42
C PRO A 144 6.08 -16.06 -24.90
N ILE A 145 5.95 -17.08 -25.76
CA ILE A 145 6.20 -16.97 -27.20
C ILE A 145 5.01 -16.30 -27.88
N GLU A 146 3.80 -16.73 -27.56
CA GLU A 146 2.57 -16.17 -28.13
C GLU A 146 2.26 -14.77 -27.58
N PHE A 147 2.40 -14.59 -26.27
CA PHE A 147 1.96 -13.38 -25.56
C PHE A 147 3.09 -12.42 -25.19
N GLY A 148 4.32 -12.66 -25.65
CA GLY A 148 5.47 -11.79 -25.36
C GLY A 148 5.27 -10.33 -25.80
N HIS A 149 4.43 -10.09 -26.82
CA HIS A 149 4.04 -8.75 -27.25
C HIS A 149 3.29 -7.96 -26.15
N LEU A 150 2.56 -8.62 -25.26
CA LEU A 150 1.85 -7.98 -24.15
C LEU A 150 2.83 -7.35 -23.15
N ALA A 151 4.06 -7.85 -23.05
CA ALA A 151 5.07 -7.28 -22.16
C ALA A 151 5.44 -5.85 -22.57
N THR A 152 5.44 -5.55 -23.88
CA THR A 152 5.66 -4.19 -24.41
C THR A 152 4.46 -3.27 -24.23
N GLN A 153 3.26 -3.84 -24.06
CA GLN A 153 2.02 -3.10 -23.85
C GLN A 153 1.66 -2.96 -22.37
N ALA A 154 2.44 -3.55 -21.46
CA ALA A 154 2.05 -3.72 -20.06
C ALA A 154 1.76 -2.38 -19.38
N VAL A 155 2.60 -1.36 -19.58
CA VAL A 155 2.37 -0.01 -19.05
C VAL A 155 1.07 0.59 -19.58
N GLY A 156 0.82 0.49 -20.89
CA GLY A 156 -0.40 1.03 -21.50
C GLY A 156 -1.66 0.36 -20.95
N ARG A 157 -1.65 -0.97 -20.83
CA ARG A 157 -2.75 -1.74 -20.23
C ARG A 157 -2.93 -1.40 -18.75
N SER A 158 -1.86 -1.22 -17.98
CA SER A 158 -1.95 -0.76 -16.60
C SER A 158 -2.63 0.60 -16.49
N LEU A 159 -2.34 1.53 -17.40
CA LEU A 159 -3.02 2.82 -17.45
C LEU A 159 -4.50 2.66 -17.78
N ASP A 160 -4.86 1.86 -18.78
CA ASP A 160 -6.27 1.61 -19.14
C ASP A 160 -7.06 1.05 -17.94
N GLU A 161 -6.47 0.13 -17.17
CA GLU A 161 -7.10 -0.43 -15.97
C GLU A 161 -7.16 0.58 -14.81
N CYS A 162 -6.19 1.49 -14.69
CA CYS A 162 -6.26 2.61 -13.73
C CYS A 162 -7.45 3.53 -14.06
N GLU A 163 -7.68 3.82 -15.34
CA GLU A 163 -8.82 4.67 -15.75
C GLU A 163 -10.16 4.05 -15.34
N VAL A 164 -10.31 2.72 -15.45
CA VAL A 164 -11.51 2.02 -14.97
C VAL A 164 -11.69 2.18 -13.45
N LEU A 165 -10.61 2.08 -12.68
CA LEU A 165 -10.65 2.22 -11.24
C LEU A 165 -10.91 3.67 -10.79
N PHE A 166 -10.43 4.65 -11.55
CA PHE A 166 -10.78 6.06 -11.33
C PHE A 166 -12.27 6.33 -11.56
N GLU A 167 -12.89 5.76 -12.60
CA GLU A 167 -14.35 5.88 -12.79
C GLU A 167 -15.14 5.20 -11.65
N ALA A 168 -14.60 4.12 -11.08
CA ALA A 168 -15.22 3.41 -9.97
C ALA A 168 -15.05 4.12 -8.61
N ALA A 169 -14.00 4.91 -8.42
CA ALA A 169 -13.63 5.49 -7.14
C ALA A 169 -14.74 6.34 -6.48
N PRO A 170 -15.47 7.23 -7.19
CA PRO A 170 -16.63 7.96 -6.64
C PRO A 170 -17.70 7.04 -6.05
N TYR A 171 -18.03 5.96 -6.75
CA TYR A 171 -19.00 4.98 -6.29
C TYR A 171 -18.52 4.24 -5.04
N LEU A 172 -17.25 3.82 -5.02
CA LEU A 172 -16.65 3.15 -3.86
C LEU A 172 -16.65 4.06 -2.62
N ALA A 173 -16.29 5.33 -2.78
CA ALA A 173 -16.32 6.31 -1.70
C ALA A 173 -17.73 6.56 -1.17
N ALA A 174 -18.72 6.68 -2.06
CA ALA A 174 -20.12 6.83 -1.67
C ALA A 174 -20.66 5.62 -0.91
N MET A 175 -20.36 4.40 -1.38
CA MET A 175 -20.72 3.16 -0.68
C MET A 175 -20.11 3.09 0.72
N HIS A 176 -18.81 3.37 0.84
CA HIS A 176 -18.11 3.42 2.13
C HIS A 176 -18.69 4.48 3.06
N PHE A 177 -19.06 5.64 2.51
CA PHE A 177 -19.72 6.67 3.28
C PHE A 177 -21.06 6.20 3.86
N ASP A 178 -21.87 5.53 3.03
CA ASP A 178 -23.19 4.98 3.36
C ASP A 178 -23.14 3.71 4.23
N GLY A 179 -21.94 3.29 4.67
CA GLY A 179 -21.75 2.10 5.52
C GLY A 179 -22.00 0.78 4.78
N LYS A 180 -21.95 0.80 3.45
CA LYS A 180 -22.21 -0.37 2.59
C LYS A 180 -20.91 -0.89 1.99
N ALA A 181 -20.77 -2.21 1.94
CA ALA A 181 -19.70 -2.85 1.19
C ALA A 181 -20.04 -2.90 -0.30
N ALA A 182 -19.11 -2.48 -1.16
CA ALA A 182 -19.18 -2.75 -2.59
C ALA A 182 -18.85 -4.24 -2.84
N LYS A 183 -19.89 -5.09 -2.86
CA LYS A 183 -19.74 -6.56 -2.94
C LYS A 183 -19.36 -7.09 -4.32
N GLU A 184 -19.52 -6.29 -5.36
CA GLU A 184 -19.25 -6.70 -6.73
C GLU A 184 -17.96 -6.10 -7.24
N THR A 185 -17.14 -6.94 -7.88
CA THR A 185 -15.96 -6.50 -8.61
C THR A 185 -16.39 -6.10 -10.03
N PHE A 186 -15.74 -5.09 -10.60
CA PHE A 186 -15.97 -4.71 -12.00
C PHE A 186 -15.30 -5.68 -13.00
N GLY A 187 -14.69 -6.78 -12.53
CA GLY A 187 -14.14 -7.86 -13.36
C GLY A 187 -13.29 -7.37 -14.53
N GLU A 188 -13.57 -7.91 -15.73
CA GLU A 188 -13.00 -7.47 -17.01
C GLU A 188 -13.94 -6.49 -17.75
N LEU A 189 -14.88 -5.84 -17.05
CA LEU A 189 -15.84 -4.96 -17.71
C LEU A 189 -15.13 -3.76 -18.37
N PRO A 190 -15.56 -3.37 -19.58
CA PRO A 190 -15.07 -2.17 -20.25
C PRO A 190 -15.41 -0.89 -19.49
N LEU A 191 -14.58 0.15 -19.68
CA LEU A 191 -14.70 1.47 -19.05
C LEU A 191 -16.13 2.05 -19.09
N GLU A 192 -16.75 2.09 -20.27
CA GLU A 192 -18.08 2.68 -20.45
C GLU A 192 -19.17 1.94 -19.66
N GLN A 193 -19.06 0.61 -19.55
CA GLN A 193 -20.00 -0.18 -18.75
C GLN A 193 -19.81 0.09 -17.26
N VAL A 194 -18.55 0.19 -16.81
CA VAL A 194 -18.25 0.55 -15.41
C VAL A 194 -18.80 1.93 -15.06
N ARG A 195 -18.63 2.91 -15.96
CA ARG A 195 -19.18 4.27 -15.79
C ARG A 195 -20.70 4.25 -15.65
N GLU A 196 -21.40 3.57 -16.55
CA GLU A 196 -22.87 3.48 -16.52
C GLU A 196 -23.35 2.78 -15.23
N ILE A 197 -22.72 1.67 -14.85
CA ILE A 197 -23.05 0.93 -13.63
C ILE A 197 -22.84 1.80 -12.40
N CYS A 198 -21.71 2.51 -12.30
CA CYS A 198 -21.41 3.38 -11.17
C CYS A 198 -22.41 4.52 -11.06
N ALA A 199 -22.69 5.23 -12.15
CA ALA A 199 -23.67 6.33 -12.17
C ALA A 199 -25.05 5.86 -11.72
N ASN A 200 -25.54 4.75 -12.29
CA ASN A 200 -26.84 4.18 -11.92
C ASN A 200 -26.92 3.73 -10.46
N ARG A 201 -25.80 3.25 -9.88
CA ARG A 201 -25.76 2.81 -8.48
C ARG A 201 -25.66 3.97 -7.51
N ILE A 202 -24.88 5.00 -7.82
CA ILE A 202 -24.78 6.22 -7.01
C ILE A 202 -26.17 6.86 -6.85
N GLU A 203 -26.99 6.87 -7.91
CA GLU A 203 -28.34 7.44 -7.83
C GLU A 203 -29.28 6.75 -6.82
N ARG A 204 -28.96 5.52 -6.41
CA ARG A 204 -29.73 4.74 -5.43
C ARG A 204 -29.21 4.87 -4.00
N LEU A 205 -28.14 5.66 -3.79
CA LEU A 205 -27.57 5.91 -2.47
C LEU A 205 -28.21 7.14 -1.81
N SER A 206 -27.91 7.34 -0.53
CA SER A 206 -28.35 8.51 0.23
C SER A 206 -27.77 9.81 -0.34
N ASP A 207 -28.46 10.94 -0.17
CA ASP A 207 -27.97 12.25 -0.65
C ASP A 207 -26.57 12.61 -0.10
N PRO A 208 -26.24 12.34 1.18
CA PRO A 208 -24.88 12.52 1.68
C PRO A 208 -23.85 11.66 0.93
N ALA A 209 -24.17 10.41 0.61
CA ALA A 209 -23.28 9.53 -0.16
C ALA A 209 -23.11 10.02 -1.61
N LYS A 210 -24.16 10.53 -2.25
CA LYS A 210 -24.08 11.17 -3.56
C LYS A 210 -23.14 12.38 -3.54
N GLU A 211 -23.18 13.17 -2.47
CA GLU A 211 -22.28 14.30 -2.31
C GLU A 211 -20.81 13.86 -2.16
N GLN A 212 -20.55 12.78 -1.43
CA GLN A 212 -19.20 12.21 -1.38
C GLN A 212 -18.72 11.69 -2.74
N ALA A 213 -19.61 11.08 -3.55
CA ALA A 213 -19.25 10.71 -4.91
C ALA A 213 -18.83 11.93 -5.74
N ARG A 214 -19.57 13.05 -5.65
CA ARG A 214 -19.21 14.28 -6.38
C ARG A 214 -17.86 14.83 -5.93
N LEU A 215 -17.62 14.89 -4.63
CA LEU A 215 -16.34 15.34 -4.08
C LEU A 215 -15.18 14.47 -4.58
N VAL A 216 -15.30 13.15 -4.48
CA VAL A 216 -14.24 12.23 -4.94
C VAL A 216 -14.07 12.31 -6.46
N ALA A 217 -15.14 12.48 -7.24
CA ALA A 217 -15.03 12.68 -8.68
C ALA A 217 -14.22 13.94 -9.04
N GLN A 218 -14.41 15.04 -8.29
CA GLN A 218 -13.62 16.26 -8.48
C GLN A 218 -12.13 16.03 -8.15
N LEU A 219 -11.84 15.34 -7.04
CA LEU A 219 -10.47 15.00 -6.64
C LEU A 219 -9.78 14.09 -7.67
N VAL A 220 -10.49 13.07 -8.17
CA VAL A 220 -9.99 12.17 -9.22
C VAL A 220 -9.72 12.91 -10.53
N ASN A 221 -10.61 13.82 -10.94
CA ASN A 221 -10.37 14.65 -12.12
C ASN A 221 -9.13 15.52 -11.94
N ALA A 222 -8.97 16.14 -10.77
CA ALA A 222 -7.78 16.93 -10.46
C ALA A 222 -6.49 16.07 -10.46
N VAL A 223 -6.54 14.82 -10.01
CA VAL A 223 -5.43 13.87 -10.15
C VAL A 223 -5.10 13.63 -11.62
N ARG A 224 -6.10 13.32 -12.45
CA ARG A 224 -5.93 13.08 -13.89
C ARG A 224 -5.37 14.30 -14.64
N ASP A 225 -5.85 15.49 -14.32
CA ASP A 225 -5.44 16.74 -14.97
C ASP A 225 -3.95 17.10 -14.73
N GLU A 226 -3.38 16.68 -13.60
CA GLU A 226 -1.97 16.89 -13.26
C GLU A 226 -1.07 15.69 -13.61
N ALA A 227 -1.62 14.65 -14.23
CA ALA A 227 -0.89 13.44 -14.52
C ALA A 227 0.19 13.68 -15.61
N PRO A 228 1.43 13.16 -15.43
CA PRO A 228 2.48 13.31 -16.43
C PRO A 228 2.09 12.77 -17.82
N ASP A 229 2.62 13.37 -18.88
CA ASP A 229 2.39 12.90 -20.26
C ASP A 229 3.09 11.57 -20.56
N ASN A 230 4.26 11.34 -19.96
CA ASN A 230 5.01 10.11 -20.14
C ASN A 230 4.27 8.93 -19.45
N ALA A 231 3.99 7.86 -20.20
CA ALA A 231 3.20 6.73 -19.72
C ALA A 231 3.77 6.04 -18.46
N ALA A 232 5.10 5.87 -18.36
CA ALA A 232 5.72 5.25 -17.20
C ALA A 232 5.63 6.18 -15.97
N LEU A 233 5.92 7.47 -16.14
CA LEU A 233 5.76 8.46 -15.07
C LEU A 233 4.29 8.59 -14.63
N ARG A 234 3.36 8.54 -15.60
CA ARG A 234 1.91 8.55 -15.35
C ARG A 234 1.46 7.37 -14.52
N LEU A 235 1.91 6.16 -14.86
CA LEU A 235 1.54 4.97 -14.10
C LEU A 235 2.06 5.07 -12.66
N ARG A 236 3.35 5.42 -12.48
CA ARG A 236 3.91 5.64 -11.14
C ARG A 236 3.11 6.67 -10.34
N TYR A 237 2.69 7.75 -10.99
CA TYR A 237 1.85 8.77 -10.38
C TYR A 237 0.46 8.24 -10.00
N TYR A 238 -0.21 7.49 -10.88
CA TYR A 238 -1.52 6.89 -10.61
C TYR A 238 -1.51 5.86 -9.49
N LEU A 239 -0.43 5.11 -9.31
CA LEU A 239 -0.29 4.15 -8.20
C LEU A 239 -0.37 4.81 -6.80
N LYS A 240 -0.23 6.15 -6.72
CA LYS A 240 -0.53 6.92 -5.50
C LYS A 240 -2.01 6.94 -5.11
N PHE A 241 -2.91 6.73 -6.07
CA PHE A 241 -4.34 7.03 -5.93
C PHE A 241 -5.25 5.87 -6.32
N ILE A 242 -4.69 4.72 -6.66
CA ILE A 242 -5.42 3.56 -7.18
C ILE A 242 -5.27 2.36 -6.24
N ASP A 243 -6.40 1.75 -5.88
CA ASP A 243 -6.50 0.46 -5.19
C ASP A 243 -5.69 -0.60 -5.94
N THR A 244 -4.50 -0.91 -5.41
CA THR A 244 -3.48 -1.72 -6.09
C THR A 244 -3.87 -3.19 -6.12
N LYS A 245 -4.48 -3.72 -5.05
CA LYS A 245 -5.08 -5.06 -5.04
C LYS A 245 -6.10 -5.21 -6.17
N ARG A 246 -7.03 -4.27 -6.34
CA ARG A 246 -7.99 -4.30 -7.47
C ARG A 246 -7.30 -4.16 -8.82
N LEU A 247 -6.28 -3.31 -8.92
CA LEU A 247 -5.50 -3.14 -10.15
C LEU A 247 -4.79 -4.44 -10.54
N LEU A 248 -4.14 -5.11 -9.58
CA LEU A 248 -3.48 -6.39 -9.77
C LEU A 248 -4.46 -7.45 -10.28
N ASP A 249 -5.63 -7.58 -9.66
CA ASP A 249 -6.65 -8.53 -10.07
C ASP A 249 -7.10 -8.31 -11.53
N ARG A 250 -7.33 -7.04 -11.91
CA ARG A 250 -7.70 -6.68 -13.28
C ARG A 250 -6.55 -6.90 -14.27
N LEU A 251 -5.33 -6.53 -13.89
CA LEU A 251 -4.16 -6.64 -14.77
C LEU A 251 -3.82 -8.09 -15.10
N ARG A 252 -3.95 -9.01 -14.13
CA ARG A 252 -3.73 -10.44 -14.38
C ARG A 252 -4.62 -10.96 -15.50
N ALA A 253 -5.88 -10.54 -15.50
CA ALA A 253 -6.85 -10.86 -16.52
C ALA A 253 -6.49 -10.21 -17.86
N ALA A 254 -6.27 -8.90 -17.87
CA ALA A 254 -5.96 -8.09 -19.04
C ALA A 254 -4.65 -8.50 -19.75
N LEU A 255 -3.67 -9.00 -19.00
CA LEU A 255 -2.36 -9.44 -19.48
C LEU A 255 -2.25 -10.97 -19.64
N ARG A 256 -3.36 -11.71 -19.47
CA ARG A 256 -3.42 -13.17 -19.64
C ARG A 256 -2.42 -13.94 -18.77
N LEU A 257 -2.15 -13.45 -17.56
CA LEU A 257 -1.21 -14.07 -16.64
C LEU A 257 -1.78 -15.37 -16.04
N HIS A 258 -0.88 -16.24 -15.57
CA HIS A 258 -1.29 -17.51 -14.96
C HIS A 258 -1.92 -17.27 -13.56
N PRO A 259 -3.17 -17.72 -13.30
CA PRO A 259 -3.88 -17.42 -12.05
C PRO A 259 -3.31 -18.18 -10.83
N SER A 260 -2.56 -19.27 -11.05
CA SER A 260 -1.92 -20.02 -9.97
C SER A 260 -0.52 -19.52 -9.60
N ARG A 261 0.05 -18.53 -10.30
CA ARG A 261 1.33 -17.94 -9.90
C ARG A 261 1.06 -16.88 -8.86
N ASP A 262 1.78 -16.98 -7.74
CA ASP A 262 1.80 -15.94 -6.72
C ASP A 262 2.58 -14.75 -7.27
N ASN A 263 1.86 -13.71 -7.67
CA ASN A 263 2.45 -12.53 -8.29
C ASN A 263 3.36 -11.79 -7.32
N HIS A 264 3.05 -11.77 -6.02
CA HIS A 264 3.89 -11.11 -5.04
C HIS A 264 5.26 -11.78 -5.00
N ASN A 265 5.30 -13.11 -4.95
CA ASN A 265 6.54 -13.88 -5.00
C ASN A 265 7.34 -13.66 -6.29
N VAL A 266 6.69 -13.65 -7.46
CA VAL A 266 7.40 -13.43 -8.73
C VAL A 266 7.93 -12.00 -8.83
N LEU A 267 7.12 -10.99 -8.48
CA LEU A 267 7.52 -9.59 -8.53
C LEU A 267 8.63 -9.27 -7.53
N ALA A 268 8.51 -9.77 -6.30
CA ALA A 268 9.53 -9.62 -5.27
C ALA A 268 10.85 -10.30 -5.66
N ALA A 269 10.79 -11.47 -6.30
CA ALA A 269 12.00 -12.14 -6.80
C ALA A 269 12.72 -11.29 -7.86
N PHE A 270 11.99 -10.60 -8.73
CA PHE A 270 12.60 -9.67 -9.70
C PHE A 270 13.25 -8.47 -9.03
N MET A 271 12.59 -7.85 -8.03
CA MET A 271 13.18 -6.75 -7.28
C MET A 271 14.44 -7.20 -6.53
N HIS A 272 14.38 -8.36 -5.86
CA HIS A 272 15.52 -8.92 -5.14
C HIS A 272 16.70 -9.21 -6.07
N GLN A 273 16.47 -9.78 -7.25
CA GLN A 273 17.53 -10.04 -8.25
C GLN A 273 18.21 -8.76 -8.73
N LYS A 274 17.48 -7.64 -8.79
CA LYS A 274 18.02 -6.34 -9.19
C LYS A 274 18.60 -5.54 -8.02
N ALA A 275 18.55 -6.07 -6.79
CA ALA A 275 18.85 -5.33 -5.56
C ALA A 275 18.11 -3.99 -5.48
N GLU A 276 16.86 -3.96 -5.97
CA GLU A 276 16.02 -2.77 -5.93
C GLU A 276 15.23 -2.75 -4.61
N GLU A 277 15.43 -1.68 -3.85
CA GLU A 277 14.67 -1.37 -2.65
C GLU A 277 13.74 -0.17 -2.92
N PRO A 278 12.52 -0.14 -2.36
CA PRO A 278 11.66 1.03 -2.41
C PRO A 278 12.35 2.27 -1.83
N ALA A 279 12.67 3.24 -2.69
CA ALA A 279 13.40 4.45 -2.30
C ALA A 279 12.67 5.26 -1.22
N GLU A 280 11.33 5.22 -1.20
CA GLU A 280 10.52 5.84 -0.15
C GLU A 280 10.87 5.28 1.23
N PHE A 281 10.71 3.97 1.41
CA PHE A 281 10.94 3.32 2.70
C PHE A 281 12.42 3.33 3.09
N ALA A 282 13.34 3.22 2.12
CA ALA A 282 14.78 3.34 2.39
C ALA A 282 15.11 4.71 3.03
N ARG A 283 14.62 5.82 2.45
CA ARG A 283 14.80 7.17 3.03
C ARG A 283 14.20 7.27 4.43
N HIS A 284 13.02 6.68 4.63
CA HIS A 284 12.36 6.72 5.93
C HIS A 284 13.15 5.93 6.99
N LEU A 285 13.57 4.70 6.69
CA LEU A 285 14.36 3.88 7.60
C LEU A 285 15.71 4.53 7.93
N GLU A 286 16.38 5.15 6.96
CA GLU A 286 17.61 5.93 7.21
C GLU A 286 17.37 7.11 8.16
N LEU A 287 16.25 7.82 8.00
CA LEU A 287 15.87 8.91 8.90
C LEU A 287 15.63 8.39 10.31
N LEU A 288 14.97 7.25 10.46
CA LEU A 288 14.74 6.61 11.76
C LEU A 288 16.06 6.21 12.44
N VAL A 289 17.00 5.62 11.70
CA VAL A 289 18.34 5.29 12.23
C VAL A 289 19.01 6.54 12.81
N ARG A 290 19.02 7.64 12.04
CA ARG A 290 19.65 8.91 12.50
C ARG A 290 18.96 9.49 13.73
N ARG A 291 17.63 9.35 13.84
CA ARG A 291 16.87 9.80 15.00
C ARG A 291 17.23 9.00 16.25
N LEU A 292 17.36 7.68 16.11
CA LEU A 292 17.69 6.79 17.21
C LEU A 292 19.15 6.97 17.69
N GLU A 293 20.07 7.30 16.79
CA GLU A 293 21.47 7.63 17.15
C GLU A 293 21.60 8.97 17.88
N ALA A 294 20.58 9.83 17.81
CA ALA A 294 20.58 11.16 18.45
C ALA A 294 19.95 11.16 19.86
N ILE A 295 19.38 10.04 20.31
CA ILE A 295 18.75 9.84 21.63
C ILE A 295 19.77 9.15 22.57
#